data_AF-A0A355M4J7-F1
#
_entry.id   AF-A0A355M4J7-F1
#
_cell.length_a   1.000
_cell.length_b   1.000
_cell.length_c   1.000
_cell.angle_alpha   90.00
_cell.angle_beta   90.00
_cell.angle_gamma   90.00
#
_symmetry.space_group_name_H-M   'P 1'
#
loop_
_entity.id
_entity.type
_entity.pdbx_description
1 polymer ?
#
loop_
_entity_poly.entity_id
_entity_poly.type
_entity_poly.pdbx_seq_one_letter_code
_entity_poly.pdbx_strand_id
1 'polypeptide(L)'
;MSAFKNLLILILLFFLLVLPSCSFLDKYDPGFIERQQNFENIKNVKVGMTKKQVIAIMGSPILDEIYNKPDVWFYYTDWDWADCARTEEESTPVVFKNGVVIGIGRGFYRNYSHEAWQYSNVKAILYDTTGQEE
;
A
#
# COMPACT_ATOMS: atom_id res chain seq x y z
N MET A 1 -33.09 49.45 11.93
CA MET A 1 -33.20 48.83 10.59
C MET A 1 -31.84 48.71 9.88
N SER A 2 -31.01 49.76 9.83
CA SER A 2 -29.66 49.70 9.21
C SER A 2 -28.69 48.74 9.94
N ALA A 3 -28.62 48.79 11.28
CA ALA A 3 -27.72 47.92 12.06
C ALA A 3 -28.05 46.42 11.93
N PHE A 4 -29.34 46.06 11.85
CA PHE A 4 -29.78 44.67 11.65
C PHE A 4 -29.41 44.15 10.25
N LYS A 5 -29.55 45.00 9.23
CA LYS A 5 -29.11 44.70 7.86
C LYS A 5 -27.59 44.51 7.78
N ASN A 6 -26.82 45.37 8.45
CA ASN A 6 -25.36 45.27 8.46
C ASN A 6 -24.88 44.03 9.21
N LEU A 7 -25.54 43.66 10.32
CA LEU A 7 -25.26 42.43 11.05
C LEU A 7 -25.55 41.17 10.19
N LEU A 8 -26.68 41.17 9.47
CA LEU A 8 -27.03 40.09 8.53
C LEU A 8 -26.00 39.95 7.39
N ILE A 9 -25.53 41.08 6.84
CA ILE A 9 -24.51 41.09 5.79
C ILE A 9 -23.18 40.53 6.31
N LEU A 10 -22.78 40.87 7.53
CA LEU A 10 -21.55 40.35 8.15
C LEU A 10 -21.63 38.85 8.42
N ILE A 11 -22.79 38.35 8.88
CA ILE A 11 -23.02 36.91 9.07
C ILE A 11 -22.95 36.17 7.74
N LEU A 12 -23.58 36.71 6.68
CA LEU A 12 -23.52 36.12 5.33
C LEU A 12 -22.10 36.09 4.76
N LEU A 13 -21.32 37.16 4.95
CA LEU A 13 -19.91 37.21 4.54
C LEU A 13 -19.05 36.20 5.30
N PHE A 14 -19.30 36.00 6.59
CA PHE A 14 -18.61 34.99 7.39
C PHE A 14 -18.89 33.57 6.88
N PHE A 15 -20.16 33.24 6.61
CA PHE A 15 -20.50 31.94 6.04
C PHE A 15 -19.90 31.73 4.63
N LEU A 16 -19.88 32.76 3.77
CA LEU A 16 -19.22 32.68 2.45
C LEU A 16 -17.72 32.38 2.54
N LEU A 17 -17.04 32.86 3.59
CA LEU A 17 -15.60 32.65 3.78
C LEU A 17 -15.24 31.33 4.46
N VAL A 18 -16.16 30.73 5.22
CA VAL A 18 -15.93 29.47 5.98
C VAL A 18 -16.38 28.22 5.19
N LEU A 19 -17.29 28.36 4.22
CA LEU A 19 -17.71 27.24 3.37
C LEU A 19 -16.60 26.60 2.51
N PRO A 20 -15.60 27.31 1.95
CA PRO A 20 -14.54 26.67 1.16
C PRO A 20 -13.48 25.94 2.00
N SER A 21 -13.55 26.00 3.34
CA SER A 21 -12.53 25.43 4.23
C SER A 21 -12.55 23.90 4.31
N CYS A 22 -13.71 23.27 4.11
CA CYS A 22 -13.84 21.82 4.31
C CYS A 22 -13.14 20.98 3.24
N SER A 23 -12.93 21.50 2.03
CA SER A 23 -12.28 20.75 0.94
C SER A 23 -10.75 20.85 0.93
N PHE A 24 -10.16 21.64 1.84
CA PHE A 24 -8.73 21.95 1.80
C PHE A 24 -7.88 20.98 2.64
N LEU A 25 -8.45 20.34 3.67
CA LEU A 25 -7.72 19.46 4.58
C LEU A 25 -7.55 18.02 4.06
N ASP A 26 -8.49 17.51 3.25
CA ASP A 26 -8.41 16.14 2.70
C ASP A 26 -7.28 15.96 1.66
N LYS A 27 -6.63 17.05 1.25
CA LYS A 27 -5.72 17.06 0.09
C LYS A 27 -4.24 16.94 0.44
N TYR A 28 -3.88 16.87 1.72
CA TYR A 28 -2.49 16.75 2.14
C TYR A 28 -2.13 15.29 2.40
N ASP A 29 -1.90 14.52 1.32
CA ASP A 29 -1.22 13.22 1.41
C ASP A 29 0.29 13.42 1.32
N PRO A 30 1.05 13.28 2.41
CA PRO A 30 2.50 13.34 2.36
C PRO A 30 3.12 12.22 1.51
N GLY A 31 2.40 11.11 1.28
CA GLY A 31 2.84 9.97 0.45
C GLY A 31 2.54 10.10 -1.05
N PHE A 32 1.89 11.18 -1.50
CA PHE A 32 1.39 11.29 -2.87
C PHE A 32 2.50 11.15 -3.92
N ILE A 33 3.64 11.81 -3.71
CA ILE A 33 4.76 11.79 -4.67
C ILE A 33 5.37 10.40 -4.76
N GLU A 34 5.64 9.76 -3.62
CA GLU A 34 6.18 8.40 -3.55
C GLU A 34 5.27 7.42 -4.29
N ARG A 35 3.97 7.52 -4.01
CA ARG A 35 2.95 6.64 -4.58
C ARG A 35 2.83 6.78 -6.09
N GLN A 36 2.81 8.02 -6.59
CA GLN A 36 2.77 8.28 -8.02
C GLN A 36 4.05 7.75 -8.71
N GLN A 37 5.21 7.95 -8.11
CA GLN A 37 6.48 7.44 -8.64
C GLN A 37 6.49 5.91 -8.67
N ASN A 38 6.10 5.25 -7.58
CA ASN A 38 6.01 3.80 -7.51
C ASN A 38 5.00 3.25 -8.55
N PHE A 39 3.86 3.91 -8.71
CA PHE A 39 2.87 3.53 -9.72
C PHE A 39 3.39 3.63 -11.16
N GLU A 40 4.20 4.64 -11.48
CA GLU A 40 4.83 4.75 -12.79
C GLU A 40 5.98 3.75 -12.96
N ASN A 41 6.82 3.59 -11.94
CA ASN A 41 7.98 2.70 -11.96
C ASN A 41 7.58 1.23 -12.10
N ILE A 42 6.51 0.80 -11.41
CA ILE A 42 6.12 -0.61 -11.36
C ILE A 42 5.66 -1.15 -12.72
N LYS A 43 5.18 -0.28 -13.61
CA LYS A 43 4.86 -0.62 -15.01
C LYS A 43 6.07 -1.13 -15.79
N ASN A 44 7.28 -0.80 -15.34
CA ASN A 44 8.53 -1.21 -15.95
C ASN A 44 9.10 -2.50 -15.33
N VAL A 45 8.55 -2.96 -14.21
CA VAL A 45 8.95 -4.22 -13.58
C VAL A 45 8.35 -5.40 -14.36
N LYS A 46 9.17 -6.41 -14.67
CA LYS A 46 8.76 -7.57 -15.45
C LYS A 46 9.16 -8.86 -14.76
N VAL A 47 8.38 -9.91 -15.02
CA VAL A 47 8.73 -11.29 -14.64
C VAL A 47 10.12 -11.63 -15.17
N GLY A 48 10.92 -12.31 -14.34
CA GLY A 48 12.31 -12.67 -14.61
C GLY A 48 13.35 -11.63 -14.18
N MET A 49 12.95 -10.41 -13.81
CA MET A 49 13.89 -9.40 -13.29
C MET A 49 14.46 -9.84 -11.93
N THR A 50 15.74 -9.57 -11.71
CA THR A 50 16.40 -9.81 -10.42
C THR A 50 15.99 -8.79 -9.37
N LYS A 51 16.12 -9.13 -8.08
CA LYS A 51 15.96 -8.18 -6.95
C LYS A 51 16.71 -6.86 -7.17
N LYS A 52 17.95 -6.91 -7.70
CA LYS A 52 18.77 -5.72 -8.01
C LYS A 52 18.16 -4.85 -9.13
N GLN A 53 17.63 -5.47 -10.18
CA GLN A 53 16.95 -4.73 -11.25
C GLN A 53 15.65 -4.09 -10.77
N VAL A 54 14.90 -4.77 -9.91
CA VAL A 54 13.70 -4.18 -9.29
C VAL A 54 14.07 -2.98 -8.43
N ILE A 55 15.09 -3.06 -7.58
CA ILE A 55 15.56 -1.91 -6.79
C ILE A 55 16.04 -0.75 -7.68
N ALA A 56 16.68 -1.05 -8.81
CA ALA A 56 17.12 0.00 -9.74
C ALA A 56 15.95 0.77 -10.38
N ILE A 57 14.78 0.14 -10.51
CA ILE A 57 13.56 0.74 -11.07
C ILE A 57 12.73 1.40 -9.97
N MET A 58 12.52 0.69 -8.86
CA MET A 58 11.54 1.03 -7.84
C MET A 58 12.12 1.76 -6.63
N GLY A 59 13.42 1.67 -6.39
CA GLY A 59 14.02 2.06 -5.12
C GLY A 59 13.86 0.99 -4.04
N SER A 60 13.94 1.40 -2.78
CA SER A 60 13.75 0.49 -1.64
C SER A 60 12.26 0.17 -1.49
N PRO A 61 11.88 -1.10 -1.26
CA PRO A 61 10.52 -1.42 -0.83
C PRO A 61 10.26 -0.89 0.58
N ILE A 62 9.01 -0.99 1.03
CA ILE A 62 8.64 -0.77 2.42
C ILE A 62 9.41 -1.77 3.29
N LEU A 63 10.10 -1.27 4.32
CA LEU A 63 10.87 -2.07 5.27
C LEU A 63 10.18 -2.08 6.64
N ASP A 64 10.61 -2.99 7.51
CA ASP A 64 10.26 -3.03 8.94
C ASP A 64 8.77 -3.19 9.31
N GLU A 65 7.90 -3.48 8.34
CA GLU A 65 6.50 -3.83 8.59
C GLU A 65 6.31 -5.31 8.94
N ILE A 66 5.33 -5.61 9.80
CA ILE A 66 5.06 -6.97 10.31
C ILE A 66 4.69 -7.97 9.21
N TYR A 67 4.13 -7.50 8.10
CA TYR A 67 3.71 -8.32 6.97
C TYR A 67 4.82 -8.58 5.94
N ASN A 68 5.99 -7.95 6.09
CA ASN A 68 7.09 -8.10 5.15
C ASN A 68 7.60 -9.55 5.10
N LYS A 69 7.92 -10.01 3.89
CA LYS A 69 8.45 -11.36 3.65
C LYS A 69 9.75 -11.26 2.84
N PRO A 70 10.73 -12.17 3.05
CA PRO A 70 11.99 -12.13 2.30
C PRO A 70 11.82 -12.13 0.77
N ASP A 71 10.78 -12.79 0.29
CA ASP A 71 10.48 -12.99 -1.13
C ASP A 71 9.24 -12.26 -1.62
N VAL A 72 8.69 -11.34 -0.83
CA VAL A 72 7.61 -10.44 -1.27
C VAL A 72 7.96 -9.03 -0.85
N TRP A 73 8.09 -8.15 -1.83
CA TRP A 73 8.35 -6.74 -1.58
C TRP A 73 7.09 -5.94 -1.85
N PHE A 74 6.75 -5.04 -0.92
CA PHE A 74 5.60 -4.16 -1.02
C PHE A 74 6.07 -2.74 -1.37
N TYR A 75 5.42 -2.15 -2.37
CA TYR A 75 5.61 -0.75 -2.75
C TYR A 75 4.31 -0.01 -2.59
N TYR A 76 4.34 1.13 -1.91
CA TYR A 76 3.16 1.97 -1.70
C TYR A 76 2.69 2.53 -3.05
N THR A 77 1.49 2.17 -3.48
CA THR A 77 0.96 2.49 -4.83
C THR A 77 -0.49 2.93 -4.83
N ASP A 78 -1.21 2.72 -3.73
CA ASP A 78 -2.63 3.00 -3.59
C ASP A 78 -2.89 3.86 -2.35
N TRP A 79 -4.05 4.51 -2.27
CA TRP A 79 -4.44 5.33 -1.12
C TRP A 79 -5.89 5.07 -0.80
N ASP A 80 -6.09 4.19 0.16
CA ASP A 80 -7.42 3.81 0.62
C ASP A 80 -7.82 4.68 1.83
N TRP A 81 -6.86 5.12 2.66
CA TRP A 81 -7.12 5.84 3.90
C TRP A 81 -6.24 7.08 4.07
N ALA A 82 -6.84 8.22 4.45
CA ALA A 82 -6.12 9.47 4.74
C ALA A 82 -5.44 9.47 6.14
N ASP A 83 -4.82 8.36 6.53
CA ASP A 83 -4.17 8.17 7.83
C ASP A 83 -2.62 8.21 7.76
N CYS A 84 -2.08 8.37 6.56
CA CYS A 84 -0.64 8.36 6.27
C CYS A 84 0.07 7.04 6.63
N ALA A 85 -0.69 5.96 6.85
CA ALA A 85 -0.12 4.63 7.02
C ALA A 85 0.34 4.08 5.66
N ARG A 86 1.36 3.21 5.68
CA ARG A 86 1.71 2.38 4.52
C ARG A 86 1.32 0.97 4.88
N THR A 87 0.14 0.55 4.45
CA THR A 87 -0.36 -0.80 4.75
C THR A 87 -0.11 -1.77 3.60
N GLU A 88 -0.22 -3.06 3.89
CA GLU A 88 -0.18 -4.12 2.86
C GLU A 88 -1.29 -3.91 1.81
N GLU A 89 -2.46 -3.44 2.26
CA GLU A 89 -3.64 -3.21 1.42
C GLU A 89 -3.48 -2.01 0.48
N GLU A 90 -2.64 -1.04 0.83
CA GLU A 90 -2.35 0.14 0.01
C GLU A 90 -1.10 -0.04 -0.89
N SER A 91 -0.56 -1.26 -0.90
CA SER A 91 0.68 -1.59 -1.60
C SER A 91 0.47 -2.53 -2.78
N THR A 92 1.33 -2.40 -3.79
CA THR A 92 1.47 -3.39 -4.86
C THR A 92 2.62 -4.34 -4.53
N PRO A 93 2.34 -5.64 -4.37
CA PRO A 93 3.37 -6.63 -4.10
C PRO A 93 4.15 -7.02 -5.37
N VAL A 94 5.46 -7.22 -5.21
CA VAL A 94 6.35 -7.86 -6.19
C VAL A 94 6.85 -9.16 -5.55
N VAL A 95 6.48 -10.30 -6.14
CA VAL A 95 6.77 -11.63 -5.61
C VAL A 95 7.99 -12.20 -6.31
N PHE A 96 8.92 -12.72 -5.51
CA PHE A 96 10.17 -13.31 -5.97
C PHE A 96 10.19 -14.82 -5.71
N LYS A 97 10.94 -15.53 -6.55
CA LYS A 97 11.38 -16.90 -6.29
C LYS A 97 12.78 -17.06 -6.85
N ASN A 98 13.69 -17.63 -6.07
CA ASN A 98 15.09 -17.79 -6.47
C ASN A 98 15.75 -16.46 -6.93
N GLY A 99 15.38 -15.35 -6.29
CA GLY A 99 15.96 -14.03 -6.56
C GLY A 99 15.41 -13.30 -7.79
N VAL A 100 14.45 -13.88 -8.52
CA VAL A 100 13.80 -13.25 -9.70
C VAL A 100 12.30 -13.06 -9.50
N VAL A 101 11.73 -12.05 -10.15
CA VAL A 101 10.29 -11.76 -10.13
C VAL A 101 9.52 -12.89 -10.79
N ILE A 102 8.52 -13.42 -10.10
CA ILE A 102 7.57 -14.42 -10.63
C ILE A 102 6.16 -13.85 -10.84
N GLY A 103 5.86 -12.71 -10.20
CA GLY A 103 4.58 -12.05 -10.36
C GLY A 103 4.51 -10.72 -9.65
N ILE A 104 3.54 -9.90 -10.04
CA ILE A 104 3.35 -8.53 -9.57
C ILE A 104 1.84 -8.35 -9.32
N GLY A 105 1.50 -7.59 -8.28
CA GLY A 105 0.13 -7.20 -7.98
C GLY A 105 -0.62 -8.15 -7.06
N ARG A 106 -1.67 -7.59 -6.44
CA ARG A 106 -2.48 -8.27 -5.41
C ARG A 106 -3.09 -9.58 -5.91
N GLY A 107 -3.53 -9.64 -7.17
CA GLY A 107 -4.11 -10.86 -7.75
C GLY A 107 -3.14 -12.03 -7.74
N PHE A 108 -1.89 -11.81 -8.16
CA PHE A 108 -0.86 -12.85 -8.12
C PHE A 108 -0.48 -13.20 -6.69
N TYR A 109 -0.24 -12.19 -5.86
CA TYR A 109 0.17 -12.37 -4.47
C TYR A 109 -0.85 -13.16 -3.64
N ARG A 110 -2.16 -12.90 -3.81
CA ARG A 110 -3.21 -13.65 -3.11
C ARG A 110 -3.17 -15.14 -3.43
N ASN A 111 -2.95 -15.51 -4.69
CA ASN A 111 -2.85 -16.92 -5.07
C ASN A 111 -1.58 -17.54 -4.49
N TYR A 112 -0.44 -16.83 -4.59
CA TYR A 112 0.83 -17.25 -4.02
C TYR A 112 0.77 -17.44 -2.50
N SER A 113 0.11 -16.53 -1.76
CA SER A 113 -0.01 -16.62 -0.30
C SER A 113 -0.94 -17.75 0.12
N HIS A 114 -2.03 -18.01 -0.60
CA HIS A 114 -2.88 -19.17 -0.36
C HIS A 114 -2.14 -20.49 -0.57
N GLU A 115 -1.36 -20.62 -1.65
CA GLU A 115 -0.54 -21.81 -1.89
C GLU A 115 0.49 -22.02 -0.77
N ALA A 116 1.17 -20.96 -0.36
CA ALA A 116 2.14 -21.00 0.74
C ALA A 116 1.48 -21.42 2.06
N TRP A 117 0.28 -20.90 2.36
CA TRP A 117 -0.47 -21.22 3.57
C TRP A 117 -0.99 -22.66 3.58
N GLN A 118 -1.49 -23.16 2.45
CA GLN A 118 -1.89 -24.56 2.31
C GLN A 118 -0.70 -25.49 2.51
N TYR A 119 0.46 -25.18 1.90
CA TYR A 119 1.68 -25.98 2.06
C TYR A 119 2.17 -26.00 3.52
N SER A 120 2.17 -24.85 4.22
CA SER A 120 2.59 -24.80 5.63
C SER A 120 1.71 -25.65 6.53
N ASN A 121 0.39 -25.64 6.31
CA ASN A 121 -0.55 -26.44 7.09
C ASN A 121 -0.36 -27.94 6.84
N VAL A 122 -0.18 -28.36 5.58
CA VAL A 122 0.10 -29.77 5.25
C VAL A 122 1.42 -30.21 5.87
N LYS A 123 2.48 -29.39 5.78
CA LYS A 123 3.78 -29.69 6.40
C LYS A 123 3.63 -29.85 7.91
N ALA A 124 2.96 -28.93 8.59
CA ALA A 124 2.73 -29.00 10.04
C ALA A 124 2.00 -30.30 10.46
N ILE A 125 0.97 -30.70 9.71
CA ILE A 125 0.26 -31.97 9.93
C ILE A 125 1.19 -33.17 9.73
N LEU A 126 1.98 -33.18 8.65
CA LEU A 126 2.91 -34.28 8.40
C LEU A 126 3.92 -34.43 9.53
N TYR A 127 4.54 -33.33 10.00
CA TYR A 127 5.45 -33.38 11.15
C TYR A 127 4.78 -33.88 12.44
N ASP A 128 3.53 -33.50 12.71
CA ASP A 128 2.79 -34.00 13.88
C ASP A 128 2.51 -35.51 13.78
N THR A 129 2.19 -36.00 12.58
CA THR A 129 1.92 -37.43 12.34
C THR A 129 3.15 -38.32 12.25
N THR A 130 4.31 -37.80 11.82
CA THR A 130 5.55 -38.57 11.68
C THR A 130 6.55 -38.34 12.81
N GLY A 131 6.35 -37.31 13.64
CA GLY A 131 7.20 -36.94 14.78
C GLY A 131 6.79 -37.58 16.12
N GLN A 132 5.92 -38.58 16.12
CA GLN A 132 5.57 -39.38 17.32
C GLN A 132 6.32 -40.74 17.37
N GLU A 133 7.28 -40.98 16.47
CA GLU A 133 8.18 -42.13 16.53
C GLU A 133 9.63 -41.67 16.74
N GLU A 134 9.97 -41.22 17.94
CA GLU A 134 11.32 -41.36 18.52
C GLU A 134 11.23 -41.77 20.00
#